data_AF-A0A963HT55-F1
#
_entry.id   AF-A0A963HT55-F1
#
_cell.length_a   1.000
_cell.length_b   1.000
_cell.length_c   1.000
_cell.angle_alpha   90.00
_cell.angle_beta   90.00
_cell.angle_gamma   90.00
#
_symmetry.space_group_name_H-M   'P 1'
#
loop_
_entity.id
_entity.type
_entity.pdbx_description
1 polymer ?
#
loop_
_entity_poly.entity_id
_entity_poly.type
_entity_poly.pdbx_seq_one_letter_code
_entity_poly.pdbx_strand_id
1 'polypeptide(L)'
;MQMVLLPAGEFTMGNAASIEGMSALYPAYEPRRLADLADETPAHQVRITRPFYMAKHEVTVGQFRAFIEASGHVPESIADGTGGYGYNAAYDPATTKRGDAFEGRDPRYSWQNPGFTQTDAHPVVNVTWQDAVALARWLSTTEGRRYRLPTE
;
A
#
# COMPACT_ATOMS: atom_id res chain seq x y z
N MET A 1 8.99 15.22 2.15
CA MET A 1 8.79 13.87 2.75
C MET A 1 9.99 13.54 3.63
N GLN A 2 9.82 12.92 4.80
CA GLN A 2 10.98 12.51 5.62
C GLN A 2 11.52 11.17 5.10
N MET A 3 12.80 11.16 4.75
CA MET A 3 13.51 9.97 4.28
C MET A 3 14.49 9.48 5.35
N VAL A 4 14.66 8.17 5.47
CA VAL A 4 15.61 7.50 6.36
C VAL A 4 16.64 6.75 5.53
N LEU A 5 17.92 6.88 5.89
CA LEU A 5 19.00 6.13 5.26
C LEU A 5 19.01 4.71 5.79
N LEU A 6 18.82 3.74 4.91
CA LEU A 6 19.03 2.32 5.19
C LEU A 6 20.44 1.92 4.75
N PRO A 7 21.26 1.35 5.65
CA PRO A 7 22.61 0.95 5.31
C PRO A 7 22.63 -0.22 4.31
N ALA A 8 23.74 -0.37 3.59
CA ALA A 8 24.02 -1.62 2.89
C ALA A 8 24.15 -2.76 3.90
N GLY A 9 23.78 -3.97 3.51
CA GLY A 9 23.80 -5.12 4.41
C GLY A 9 23.16 -6.36 3.80
N GLU A 10 23.07 -7.39 4.64
CA GLU A 10 22.44 -8.67 4.31
C GLU A 10 21.35 -8.96 5.32
N PHE A 11 20.28 -9.60 4.86
CA PHE A 11 19.19 -10.05 5.71
C PHE A 11 18.53 -11.28 5.10
N THR A 12 17.88 -12.07 5.94
CA THR A 12 17.03 -13.17 5.50
C THR A 12 15.66 -12.63 5.14
N MET A 13 15.28 -12.77 3.87
CA MET A 13 13.96 -12.40 3.35
C MET A 13 13.07 -13.63 3.26
N GLY A 14 11.78 -13.45 3.54
CA GLY A 14 10.79 -14.53 3.58
C GLY A 14 10.70 -15.21 4.95
N ASN A 15 9.86 -16.23 5.02
CA ASN A 15 9.52 -16.94 6.24
C ASN A 15 10.33 -18.25 6.34
N ALA A 16 10.99 -18.45 7.47
CA ALA A 16 11.76 -19.64 7.78
C ALA A 16 10.99 -20.66 8.66
N ALA A 17 9.83 -20.28 9.18
CA ALA A 17 9.03 -21.12 10.08
C ALA A 17 8.27 -22.19 9.28
N SER A 18 8.21 -23.40 9.83
CA SER A 18 7.30 -24.43 9.31
C SER A 18 5.85 -24.10 9.68
N ILE A 19 4.89 -24.62 8.91
CA ILE A 19 3.45 -24.52 9.23
C ILE A 19 3.17 -25.04 10.65
N GLU A 20 3.84 -26.10 11.07
CA GLU A 20 3.74 -26.67 12.42
C GLU A 20 4.24 -25.68 13.48
N GLY A 21 5.40 -25.04 13.25
CA GLY A 21 5.94 -24.02 14.13
C GLY A 21 5.02 -22.80 14.24
N MET A 22 4.46 -22.35 13.11
CA MET A 22 3.47 -21.27 13.10
C MET A 22 2.17 -21.65 13.80
N SER A 23 1.69 -22.88 13.61
CA SER A 23 0.46 -23.38 14.25
C SER A 23 0.62 -23.43 15.77
N ALA A 24 1.81 -23.77 16.27
CA ALA A 24 2.11 -23.74 17.70
C ALA A 24 2.15 -22.32 18.28
N LEU A 25 2.64 -21.34 17.52
CA LEU A 25 2.69 -19.93 17.93
C LEU A 25 1.33 -19.24 17.85
N TYR A 26 0.50 -19.63 16.89
CA TYR A 26 -0.81 -19.03 16.61
C TYR A 26 -1.95 -20.06 16.70
N PRO A 27 -2.19 -20.68 17.86
CA PRO A 27 -3.16 -21.78 17.99
C PRO A 27 -4.62 -21.36 17.74
N ALA A 28 -4.92 -20.07 17.79
CA ALA A 28 -6.25 -19.52 17.50
C ALA A 28 -6.51 -19.29 16.00
N TYR A 29 -5.48 -19.41 15.15
CA TYR A 29 -5.63 -19.22 13.70
C TYR A 29 -6.03 -20.53 13.04
N GLU A 30 -6.90 -20.43 12.02
CA GLU A 30 -7.25 -21.59 11.22
C GLU A 30 -6.01 -22.12 10.48
N PRO A 31 -5.70 -23.43 10.57
CA PRO A 31 -4.48 -23.99 9.97
C PRO A 31 -4.33 -23.72 8.47
N ARG A 32 -5.45 -23.63 7.74
CA ARG A 32 -5.45 -23.30 6.31
C ARG A 32 -4.81 -21.94 6.02
N ARG A 33 -5.07 -20.93 6.87
CA ARG A 33 -4.48 -19.59 6.70
C ARG A 33 -2.97 -19.58 6.84
N LEU A 34 -2.42 -20.55 7.58
CA LEU A 34 -0.96 -20.71 7.72
C LEU A 34 -0.36 -21.44 6.52
N ALA A 35 -1.13 -22.33 5.88
CA ALA A 35 -0.73 -22.99 4.63
C ALA A 35 -0.76 -22.05 3.42
N ASP A 36 -1.62 -21.03 3.43
CA ASP A 36 -1.71 -20.03 2.37
C ASP A 36 -0.48 -19.10 2.31
N LEU A 37 0.40 -19.11 3.33
CA LEU A 37 1.66 -18.35 3.38
C LEU A 37 2.84 -19.04 2.67
N ALA A 38 2.56 -20.01 1.80
CA ALA A 38 3.59 -20.80 1.14
C ALA A 38 4.49 -19.96 0.22
N ASP A 39 3.95 -18.86 -0.34
CA ASP A 39 4.66 -17.90 -1.19
C ASP A 39 5.68 -17.03 -0.44
N GLU A 40 5.58 -16.94 0.89
CA GLU A 40 6.61 -16.33 1.73
C GLU A 40 7.84 -17.22 1.92
N THR A 41 7.80 -18.47 1.47
CA THR A 41 8.88 -19.47 1.62
C THR A 41 9.54 -19.81 0.27
N PRO A 42 10.81 -20.27 0.23
CA PRO A 42 11.73 -20.39 1.36
C PRO A 42 12.38 -19.05 1.72
N ALA A 43 12.70 -18.92 3.01
CA ALA A 43 13.62 -17.89 3.46
C ALA A 43 14.96 -17.97 2.70
N HIS A 44 15.45 -16.85 2.20
CA HIS A 44 16.70 -16.76 1.46
C HIS A 44 17.49 -15.50 1.82
N GLN A 45 18.81 -15.54 1.61
CA GLN A 45 19.67 -14.39 1.88
C GLN A 45 19.55 -13.35 0.75
N VAL A 46 19.30 -12.10 1.14
CA VAL A 46 19.27 -10.94 0.25
C VAL A 46 20.37 -9.98 0.65
N ARG A 47 21.11 -9.47 -0.34
CA ARG A 47 22.19 -8.50 -0.14
C ARG A 47 21.88 -7.17 -0.79
N ILE A 48 21.74 -6.14 0.03
CA ILE A 48 21.66 -4.73 -0.38
C ILE A 48 23.08 -4.19 -0.52
N THR A 49 23.56 -4.07 -1.75
CA THR A 49 24.97 -3.72 -2.04
C THR A 49 25.31 -2.24 -1.84
N ARG A 50 24.30 -1.36 -1.82
CA ARG A 50 24.48 0.09 -1.63
C ARG A 50 23.38 0.61 -0.70
N PRO A 51 23.71 1.53 0.22
CA PRO A 51 22.69 2.16 1.04
C PRO A 51 21.72 2.95 0.18
N PHE A 52 20.47 3.06 0.63
CA PHE A 52 19.44 3.83 -0.06
C PHE A 52 18.53 4.51 0.96
N TYR A 53 17.81 5.54 0.52
CA TYR A 53 16.84 6.22 1.34
C TYR A 53 15.45 5.63 1.14
N MET A 54 14.69 5.47 2.23
CA MET A 54 13.29 5.04 2.21
C MET A 54 12.41 6.04 2.95
N ALA A 55 11.19 6.25 2.47
CA ALA A 55 10.23 7.10 3.16
C ALA A 55 9.96 6.51 4.56
N LYS A 56 9.99 7.36 5.59
CA LYS A 56 9.77 6.91 6.98
C LYS A 56 8.36 6.38 7.23
N HIS A 57 7.38 6.94 6.51
CA HIS A 57 5.97 6.60 6.60
C HIS A 57 5.42 6.44 5.19
N GLU A 58 4.23 5.87 5.08
CA GLU A 58 3.45 5.91 3.85
C GLU A 58 3.25 7.36 3.35
N VAL A 59 3.04 7.51 2.05
CA VAL A 59 2.69 8.81 1.47
C VAL A 59 1.33 9.24 2.03
N THR A 60 1.28 10.44 2.59
CA THR A 60 0.05 10.93 3.23
C THR A 60 -0.92 11.58 2.23
N VAL A 61 -2.19 11.70 2.60
CA VAL A 61 -3.20 12.43 1.83
C VAL A 61 -2.74 13.85 1.50
N GLY A 62 -2.15 14.56 2.47
CA GLY A 62 -1.65 15.93 2.24
C GLY A 62 -0.49 15.98 1.24
N GLN A 63 0.44 15.01 1.28
CA GLN A 63 1.55 14.92 0.33
C GLN A 63 1.06 14.56 -1.08
N PHE A 64 0.13 13.62 -1.19
CA PHE A 64 -0.47 13.25 -2.46
C PHE A 64 -1.27 14.41 -3.05
N ARG A 65 -2.05 15.14 -2.24
CA ARG A 65 -2.77 16.34 -2.69
C ARG A 65 -1.82 17.38 -3.28
N ALA A 66 -0.70 17.67 -2.60
CA ALA A 66 0.29 18.61 -3.11
C ALA A 66 0.87 18.18 -4.47
N PHE A 67 1.08 16.88 -4.67
CA PHE A 67 1.46 16.34 -5.98
C PHE A 67 0.38 16.59 -7.04
N ILE A 68 -0.89 16.26 -6.75
CA ILE A 68 -2.01 16.47 -7.69
C ILE A 68 -2.16 17.94 -8.07
N GLU A 69 -2.17 18.84 -7.08
CA GLU A 69 -2.34 20.28 -7.30
C GLU A 69 -1.18 20.89 -8.10
N ALA A 70 0.06 20.47 -7.85
CA ALA A 70 1.24 21.02 -8.52
C ALA A 70 1.48 20.43 -9.92
N SER A 71 1.13 19.16 -10.14
CA SER A 71 1.41 18.47 -11.41
C SER A 71 0.24 18.44 -12.38
N GLY A 72 -0.99 18.62 -11.89
CA GLY A 72 -2.20 18.38 -12.67
C GLY A 72 -2.47 16.91 -12.97
N HIS A 73 -1.77 15.97 -12.32
CA HIS A 73 -2.01 14.53 -12.47
C HIS A 73 -3.45 14.18 -12.10
N VAL A 74 -4.10 13.35 -12.92
CA VAL A 74 -5.43 12.82 -12.62
C VAL A 74 -5.26 11.34 -12.24
N PRO A 75 -5.58 10.95 -11.00
CA PRO A 75 -5.46 9.55 -10.57
C PRO A 75 -6.26 8.60 -11.45
N GLU A 76 -5.74 7.40 -11.70
CA GLU A 76 -6.36 6.44 -12.62
C GLU A 76 -7.80 6.11 -12.24
N SER A 77 -8.10 6.00 -10.94
CA SER A 77 -9.46 5.78 -10.43
C SER A 77 -10.48 6.85 -10.86
N ILE A 78 -10.00 8.06 -11.14
CA ILE A 78 -10.83 9.17 -11.61
C ILE A 78 -10.79 9.21 -13.15
N ALA A 79 -9.61 9.04 -13.75
CA ALA A 79 -9.40 9.15 -15.19
C ALA A 79 -10.16 8.07 -15.99
N ASP A 80 -10.23 6.84 -15.48
CA ASP A 80 -10.94 5.75 -16.15
C ASP A 80 -12.45 5.70 -15.83
N GLY A 81 -12.91 6.57 -14.92
CA GLY A 81 -14.32 6.70 -14.54
C GLY A 81 -14.90 5.51 -13.77
N THR A 82 -14.07 4.55 -13.35
CA THR A 82 -14.55 3.37 -12.61
C THR A 82 -14.55 3.58 -11.09
N GLY A 83 -13.78 4.57 -10.60
CA GLY A 83 -13.70 4.92 -9.18
C GLY A 83 -12.72 4.08 -8.37
N GLY A 84 -12.85 4.19 -7.05
CA GLY A 84 -12.06 3.46 -6.06
C GLY A 84 -12.90 2.41 -5.33
N TYR A 85 -12.25 1.68 -4.45
CA TYR A 85 -12.96 0.88 -3.46
C TYR A 85 -13.24 1.75 -2.23
N GLY A 86 -14.30 1.46 -1.50
CA GLY A 86 -14.56 2.24 -0.29
C GLY A 86 -15.39 1.52 0.74
N TYR A 87 -15.25 2.00 1.96
CA TYR A 87 -16.01 1.51 3.09
C TYR A 87 -17.43 2.07 3.06
N ASN A 88 -18.42 1.22 3.25
CA ASN A 88 -19.80 1.64 3.45
C ASN A 88 -20.13 1.58 4.94
N ALA A 89 -20.17 2.73 5.60
CA ALA A 89 -20.53 2.83 7.01
C ALA A 89 -21.98 2.41 7.32
N ALA A 90 -22.85 2.37 6.31
CA ALA A 90 -24.22 1.87 6.40
C ALA A 90 -24.34 0.39 6.00
N TYR A 91 -23.21 -0.33 5.88
CA TYR A 91 -23.22 -1.75 5.57
C TYR A 91 -24.04 -2.53 6.60
N ASP A 92 -24.97 -3.31 6.08
CA ASP A 92 -25.75 -4.28 6.83
C ASP A 92 -25.64 -5.64 6.11
N PRO A 93 -25.09 -6.68 6.78
CA PRO A 93 -24.92 -8.00 6.19
C PRO A 93 -26.24 -8.67 5.80
N ALA A 94 -27.38 -8.26 6.38
CA ALA A 94 -28.69 -8.82 6.05
C ALA A 94 -29.26 -8.28 4.74
N THR A 95 -28.85 -7.08 4.32
CA THR A 95 -29.47 -6.35 3.19
C THR A 95 -28.50 -6.03 2.06
N THR A 96 -27.18 -6.08 2.30
CA THR A 96 -26.17 -5.72 1.31
C THR A 96 -25.77 -6.91 0.45
N LYS A 97 -26.06 -6.86 -0.86
CA LYS A 97 -25.79 -7.96 -1.82
C LYS A 97 -24.33 -8.39 -1.91
N ARG A 98 -23.37 -7.49 -1.65
CA ARG A 98 -21.93 -7.78 -1.79
C ARG A 98 -21.41 -8.71 -0.69
N GLY A 99 -22.11 -8.78 0.44
CA GLY A 99 -21.66 -9.55 1.60
C GLY A 99 -20.44 -8.97 2.32
N ASP A 100 -19.97 -7.78 1.94
CA ASP A 100 -18.80 -7.11 2.52
C ASP A 100 -19.07 -5.61 2.74
N ALA A 101 -18.55 -5.07 3.84
CA ALA A 101 -18.61 -3.66 4.21
C ALA A 101 -17.70 -2.79 3.36
N PHE A 102 -16.66 -3.38 2.79
CA PHE A 102 -15.93 -2.74 1.70
C PHE A 102 -16.72 -2.98 0.42
N GLU A 103 -16.96 -1.92 -0.34
CA GLU A 103 -17.66 -1.95 -1.62
C GLU A 103 -16.70 -1.98 -2.79
N GLY A 104 -17.25 -2.37 -3.96
CA GLY A 104 -16.45 -2.56 -5.16
C GLY A 104 -15.98 -1.24 -5.72
N ARG A 105 -15.32 -1.33 -6.87
CA ARG A 105 -14.93 -0.14 -7.61
C ARG A 105 -16.19 0.65 -7.98
N ASP A 106 -16.34 1.85 -7.43
CA ASP A 106 -17.48 2.74 -7.66
C ASP A 106 -16.99 4.20 -7.77
N PRO A 107 -17.45 4.99 -8.76
CA PRO A 107 -17.06 6.40 -8.94
C PRO A 107 -17.27 7.31 -7.72
N ARG A 108 -18.13 6.91 -6.78
CA ARG A 108 -18.33 7.64 -5.52
C ARG A 108 -17.11 7.58 -4.60
N TYR A 109 -16.25 6.57 -4.79
CA TYR A 109 -15.05 6.38 -4.01
C TYR A 109 -13.81 6.82 -4.78
N SER A 110 -12.86 7.40 -4.06
CA SER A 110 -11.57 7.84 -4.59
C SER A 110 -10.57 8.03 -3.46
N TRP A 111 -9.37 8.52 -3.76
CA TRP A 111 -8.41 8.93 -2.74
C TRP A 111 -8.93 10.10 -1.85
N GLN A 112 -9.92 10.87 -2.34
CA GLN A 112 -10.54 11.97 -1.58
C GLN A 112 -11.71 11.50 -0.73
N ASN A 113 -12.35 10.39 -1.12
CA ASN A 113 -13.50 9.84 -0.43
C ASN A 113 -13.40 8.31 -0.41
N PRO A 114 -12.65 7.71 0.53
CA PRO A 114 -12.55 6.26 0.62
C PRO A 114 -13.70 5.63 1.42
N GLY A 115 -14.73 6.41 1.78
CA GLY A 115 -15.85 5.93 2.60
C GLY A 115 -15.60 5.93 4.12
N PHE A 116 -14.45 6.46 4.55
CA PHE A 116 -14.12 6.72 5.95
C PHE A 116 -13.33 8.03 6.08
N THR A 117 -13.28 8.59 7.28
CA THR A 117 -12.60 9.87 7.52
C THR A 117 -11.09 9.72 7.40
N GLN A 118 -10.47 10.55 6.57
CA GLN A 118 -9.02 10.72 6.51
C GLN A 118 -8.63 12.17 6.71
N THR A 119 -7.52 12.39 7.43
CA THR A 119 -6.86 13.69 7.53
C THR A 119 -5.63 13.70 6.63
N ASP A 120 -5.03 14.87 6.44
CA ASP A 120 -3.80 15.04 5.65
C ASP A 120 -2.59 14.26 6.16
N ALA A 121 -2.64 13.81 7.42
CA ALA A 121 -1.61 13.00 8.05
C ALA A 121 -1.80 11.49 7.85
N HIS A 122 -2.98 11.05 7.39
CA HIS A 122 -3.25 9.63 7.12
C HIS A 122 -2.64 9.20 5.78
N PRO A 123 -2.34 7.89 5.59
CA PRO A 123 -1.89 7.36 4.31
C PRO A 123 -2.93 7.59 3.22
N VAL A 124 -2.48 8.00 2.04
CA VAL A 124 -3.38 8.04 0.88
C VAL A 124 -3.74 6.62 0.46
N VAL A 125 -5.02 6.40 0.15
CA VAL A 125 -5.55 5.13 -0.36
C VAL A 125 -6.23 5.36 -1.71
N ASN A 126 -6.72 4.30 -2.36
CA ASN A 126 -7.32 4.38 -3.71
C ASN A 126 -6.36 5.01 -4.75
N VAL A 127 -5.07 4.70 -4.62
CA VAL A 127 -4.04 5.05 -5.59
C VAL A 127 -3.56 3.78 -6.26
N THR A 128 -3.34 3.83 -7.57
CA THR A 128 -2.81 2.68 -8.30
C THR A 128 -1.28 2.65 -8.25
N TRP A 129 -0.70 1.56 -8.74
CA TRP A 129 0.75 1.51 -8.96
C TRP A 129 1.23 2.61 -9.91
N GLN A 130 0.45 2.94 -10.94
CA GLN A 130 0.82 4.00 -11.90
C GLN A 130 0.77 5.37 -11.25
N ASP A 131 -0.22 5.64 -10.39
CA ASP A 131 -0.28 6.89 -9.62
C ASP A 131 0.94 7.05 -8.71
N ALA A 132 1.34 5.96 -8.03
CA ALA A 132 2.50 5.96 -7.16
C ALA A 132 3.82 6.16 -7.94
N VAL A 133 3.94 5.57 -9.13
CA VAL A 133 5.06 5.80 -10.04
C VAL A 133 5.08 7.24 -10.57
N ALA A 134 3.92 7.80 -10.91
CA ALA A 134 3.80 9.18 -11.37
C ALA A 134 4.26 10.17 -10.28
N LEU A 135 3.84 9.95 -9.02
CA LEU A 135 4.32 10.74 -7.88
C LEU A 135 5.84 10.63 -7.71
N ALA A 136 6.40 9.42 -7.79
CA ALA A 136 7.85 9.24 -7.67
C ALA A 136 8.62 9.93 -8.81
N ARG A 137 8.10 9.91 -10.04
CA ARG A 137 8.68 10.64 -11.17
C ARG A 137 8.60 12.16 -10.97
N TRP A 138 7.46 12.66 -10.51
CA TRP A 138 7.27 14.08 -10.20
C TRP A 138 8.24 14.55 -9.11
N LEU A 139 8.35 13.83 -7.99
CA LEU A 139 9.35 14.13 -6.95
C LEU A 139 10.77 14.11 -7.52
N SER A 140 11.07 13.17 -8.41
CA SER A 140 12.40 13.09 -9.02
C SER A 140 12.76 14.34 -9.81
N THR A 141 11.80 14.83 -10.61
CA THR A 141 11.96 16.05 -11.40
C THR A 141 12.01 17.29 -10.51
N THR A 142 11.11 17.41 -9.54
CA THR A 142 10.96 18.61 -8.70
C THR A 142 12.12 18.78 -7.71
N GLU A 143 12.65 17.68 -7.17
CA GLU A 143 13.72 17.74 -6.14
C GLU A 143 15.12 17.43 -6.69
N GLY A 144 15.25 17.07 -7.97
CA GLY A 144 16.54 16.74 -8.59
C GLY A 144 17.24 15.50 -7.98
N ARG A 145 16.46 14.60 -7.36
CA ARG A 145 16.92 13.33 -6.78
C ARG A 145 16.21 12.17 -7.46
N ARG A 146 16.72 10.96 -7.34
CA ARG A 146 16.04 9.78 -7.90
C ARG A 146 15.07 9.19 -6.88
N TYR A 147 13.78 9.43 -7.06
CA TYR A 147 12.70 8.74 -6.37
C TYR A 147 12.19 7.57 -7.22
N ARG A 148 11.79 6.49 -6.54
CA ARG A 148 11.17 5.30 -7.14
C ARG A 148 10.42 4.53 -6.05
N LEU A 149 9.56 3.61 -6.47
CA LEU A 149 9.03 2.60 -5.55
C LEU A 149 10.16 1.67 -5.07
N PRO A 150 10.06 1.15 -3.83
CA PRO A 150 10.95 0.10 -3.36
C PRO A 150 10.76 -1.18 -4.19
N THR A 151 11.76 -2.04 -4.16
CA THR A 151 11.63 -3.42 -4.65
C THR A 151 11.23 -4.28 -3.46
N GLU A 152 10.42 -5.31 -3.73
CA GLU A 152 10.30 -6.45 -2.83
C GLU A 152 11.62 -7.22 -2.80
#